data_AF-A0A327PIY4-F1
#
_entry.id   AF-A0A327PIY4-F1
#
_cell.length_a   1.000
_cell.length_b   1.000
_cell.length_c   1.000
_cell.angle_alpha   90.00
_cell.angle_beta   90.00
_cell.angle_gamma   90.00
#
_symmetry.space_group_name_H-M   'P 1'
#
loop_
_entity.id
_entity.type
_entity.pdbx_description
1 polymer ?
#
loop_
_entity_poly.entity_id
_entity_poly.type
_entity_poly.pdbx_seq_one_letter_code
_entity_poly.pdbx_strand_id
1 'polypeptide(L)'
;MKFYFLWFFLFVFFLASCNSSDKTQRDHSLGLDDSIILEMESELKILENEIILLKDHFEFLLENRDSILQKADRTKYSFDGGYSTNTPQDSENLSSVVILNTTNDFDKSMESVLITNSMDSLFKNSLEKYGIIAQVYYNAIDQVSRVFPPYDAKALLDLNIDVTAFNFFYEGDFNHNPAKGAKWIPEVYVDPAGRGWILSLVHPVLLDGELYAVLGIDITVEEIFERYLENKKGEYLIVNSKGDIVGGNSGAIEALSFPPLLNHVYRETILSDNYRVSDYNLFNSKNKEVREMAKSIILKKEKFYQFKDEFSPEAAYAAPFNLLEWYLIEIEPSL
;
A
#
# COMPACT_ATOMS: atom_id res chain seq x y z
N MET A 1 -8.59 95.92 -36.41
CA MET A 1 -7.77 94.78 -36.87
C MET A 1 -6.36 95.01 -36.34
N LYS A 2 -5.82 94.45 -35.24
CA LYS A 2 -5.90 93.09 -34.62
C LYS A 2 -5.58 92.01 -35.68
N PHE A 3 -4.52 91.21 -35.64
CA PHE A 3 -3.74 90.64 -34.51
C PHE A 3 -2.31 90.26 -34.94
N TYR A 4 -1.38 90.27 -33.96
CA TYR A 4 -0.01 89.76 -34.05
C TYR A 4 0.03 88.22 -34.00
N PHE A 5 0.94 87.62 -34.77
CA PHE A 5 1.23 86.18 -34.80
C PHE A 5 2.23 85.84 -33.68
N LEU A 6 1.78 85.09 -32.66
CA LEU A 6 2.63 84.61 -31.56
C LEU A 6 2.88 83.11 -31.73
N TRP A 7 4.15 82.75 -31.67
CA TRP A 7 4.72 81.41 -31.72
C TRP A 7 4.39 80.64 -30.43
N PHE A 8 3.99 79.37 -30.52
CA PHE A 8 4.11 78.46 -29.37
C PHE A 8 4.47 77.05 -29.83
N PHE A 9 5.68 76.66 -29.44
CA PHE A 9 6.25 75.32 -29.50
C PHE A 9 5.52 74.47 -28.45
N LEU A 10 4.90 73.35 -28.85
CA LEU A 10 4.24 72.45 -27.90
C LEU A 10 5.12 71.22 -27.68
N PHE A 11 5.77 71.21 -26.51
CA PHE A 11 6.48 70.08 -25.91
C PHE A 11 5.43 69.03 -25.48
N VAL A 12 5.46 67.83 -26.06
CA VAL A 12 4.66 66.69 -25.58
C VAL A 12 5.53 65.87 -24.63
N PHE A 13 5.20 65.96 -23.34
CA PHE A 13 5.73 65.10 -22.29
C PHE A 13 5.15 63.69 -22.43
N PHE A 14 6.00 62.68 -22.65
CA PHE A 14 5.65 61.27 -22.45
C PHE A 14 5.63 60.97 -20.96
N LEU A 15 4.44 60.78 -20.39
CA LEU A 15 4.28 60.16 -19.07
C LEU A 15 4.15 58.65 -19.26
N ALA A 16 5.18 57.92 -18.86
CA ALA A 16 5.12 56.50 -18.64
C ALA A 16 4.15 56.22 -17.48
N SER A 17 3.01 55.60 -17.79
CA SER A 17 2.13 55.02 -16.78
C SER A 17 2.41 53.52 -16.74
N CYS A 18 3.27 53.11 -15.81
CA CYS A 18 3.39 51.72 -15.39
C CYS A 18 2.09 51.35 -14.68
N ASN A 19 1.21 50.62 -15.35
CA ASN A 19 0.11 49.96 -14.68
C ASN A 19 0.63 48.65 -14.11
N SER A 20 0.96 48.63 -12.82
CA SER A 20 1.34 47.43 -12.08
C SER A 20 0.08 46.67 -11.65
N SER A 21 -0.58 46.02 -12.61
CA SER A 21 -1.69 45.12 -12.35
C SER A 21 -1.55 43.86 -13.20
N ASP A 22 -0.48 43.11 -12.95
CA ASP A 22 -0.36 41.70 -13.34
C ASP A 22 0.55 41.02 -12.30
N LYS A 23 0.04 40.92 -11.07
CA LYS A 23 0.50 39.88 -10.15
C LYS A 23 -0.47 38.72 -10.29
N THR A 24 0.05 37.66 -10.90
CA THR A 24 -0.32 36.26 -10.68
C THR A 24 -1.76 35.87 -11.03
N GLN A 25 -2.07 35.90 -12.32
CA GLN A 25 -2.65 34.71 -12.93
C GLN A 25 -1.48 33.72 -13.10
N ARG A 26 -1.14 32.97 -12.05
CA ARG A 26 -0.31 31.77 -12.25
C ARG A 26 -1.14 30.89 -13.18
N ASP A 27 -0.52 30.53 -14.29
CA ASP A 27 -1.10 29.63 -15.27
C ASP A 27 -1.52 28.33 -14.55
N HIS A 28 -2.83 28.12 -14.36
CA HIS A 28 -3.41 26.90 -13.75
C HIS A 28 -3.24 25.66 -14.68
N SER A 29 -2.18 25.65 -15.49
CA SER A 29 -1.85 24.64 -16.49
C SER A 29 -0.85 23.60 -16.00
N LEU A 30 -0.26 23.80 -14.82
CA LEU A 30 0.53 22.77 -14.15
C LEU A 30 -0.43 21.82 -13.43
N GLY A 31 -0.94 20.84 -14.18
CA GLY A 31 -1.57 19.68 -13.57
C GLY A 31 -0.59 18.94 -12.66
N LEU A 32 -1.13 18.20 -11.70
CA LEU A 32 -0.38 17.30 -10.82
C LEU A 32 0.62 16.47 -11.66
N ASP A 33 1.85 16.34 -11.16
CA ASP A 33 2.82 15.44 -11.76
C ASP A 33 2.41 13.98 -11.55
N ASP A 34 1.74 13.42 -12.57
CA ASP A 34 1.28 12.03 -12.57
C ASP A 34 2.45 11.01 -12.65
N SER A 35 3.71 11.45 -12.70
CA SER A 35 4.88 10.55 -12.74
C SER A 35 4.95 9.61 -11.54
N ILE A 36 4.55 10.07 -10.34
CA ILE A 36 4.50 9.26 -9.12
C ILE A 36 3.53 8.09 -9.29
N ILE A 37 2.33 8.35 -9.84
CA ILE A 37 1.32 7.31 -10.10
C ILE A 37 1.85 6.32 -11.13
N LEU A 38 2.40 6.81 -12.24
CA LEU A 38 2.91 5.95 -13.32
C LEU A 38 4.06 5.05 -12.86
N GLU A 39 4.99 5.60 -12.08
CA GLU A 39 6.13 4.87 -11.51
C GLU A 39 5.65 3.76 -10.57
N MET A 40 4.80 4.12 -9.60
CA MET A 40 4.24 3.18 -8.64
C MET A 40 3.41 2.08 -9.32
N GLU A 41 2.47 2.42 -10.19
CA GLU A 41 1.62 1.42 -10.86
C GLU A 41 2.40 0.50 -11.79
N SER A 42 3.47 1.00 -12.41
CA SER A 42 4.35 0.18 -13.23
C SER A 42 5.04 -0.90 -12.38
N GLU A 43 5.54 -0.54 -11.20
CA GLU A 43 6.18 -1.51 -10.30
C GLU A 43 5.17 -2.48 -9.70
N LEU A 44 4.01 -2.00 -9.25
CA LEU A 44 2.96 -2.86 -8.68
C LEU A 44 2.43 -3.89 -9.70
N LYS A 45 2.27 -3.52 -10.98
CA LYS A 45 1.88 -4.46 -12.05
C LYS A 45 2.93 -5.54 -12.30
N ILE A 46 4.20 -5.28 -12.01
CA ILE A 46 5.25 -6.32 -12.11
C ILE A 46 5.02 -7.37 -11.02
N LEU A 47 4.60 -6.96 -9.82
CA LEU A 47 4.31 -7.87 -8.72
C LEU A 47 3.08 -8.75 -8.98
N GLU A 48 2.09 -8.27 -9.74
CA GLU A 48 0.97 -9.10 -10.22
C GLU A 48 1.45 -10.27 -11.07
N ASN A 49 2.49 -10.08 -11.88
CA ASN A 49 3.08 -11.19 -12.64
C ASN A 49 3.89 -12.12 -11.74
N GLU A 50 4.60 -11.58 -10.75
CA GLU A 50 5.38 -12.41 -9.82
C GLU A 50 4.48 -13.32 -8.98
N ILE A 51 3.38 -12.80 -8.43
CA ILE A 51 2.48 -13.62 -7.62
C ILE A 51 1.82 -14.73 -8.45
N ILE A 52 1.55 -14.49 -9.74
CA ILE A 52 1.06 -15.53 -10.67
C ILE A 52 2.10 -16.64 -10.85
N LEU A 53 3.38 -16.28 -11.06
CA LEU A 53 4.46 -17.28 -11.19
C LEU A 53 4.63 -18.13 -9.92
N LEU A 54 4.58 -17.49 -8.76
CA LEU A 54 4.65 -18.18 -7.47
C LEU A 54 3.45 -19.12 -7.27
N LYS A 55 2.24 -18.65 -7.60
CA LYS A 55 1.01 -19.45 -7.55
C LYS A 55 1.10 -20.64 -8.49
N ASP A 56 1.52 -20.46 -9.74
CA ASP A 56 1.60 -21.55 -10.72
C ASP A 56 2.62 -22.61 -10.28
N HIS A 57 3.72 -22.19 -9.65
CA HIS A 57 4.66 -23.14 -9.05
C HIS A 57 4.03 -23.88 -7.86
N PHE A 58 3.28 -23.19 -7.01
CA PHE A 58 2.60 -23.83 -5.89
C PHE A 58 1.58 -24.87 -6.38
N GLU A 59 0.74 -24.54 -7.35
CA GLU A 59 -0.21 -25.50 -7.94
C GLU A 59 0.51 -26.70 -8.56
N PHE A 60 1.64 -26.49 -9.23
CA PHE A 60 2.49 -27.60 -9.70
C PHE A 60 2.95 -28.51 -8.55
N LEU A 61 3.32 -27.96 -7.38
CA LEU A 61 3.68 -28.78 -6.21
C LEU A 61 2.47 -29.59 -5.70
N LEU A 62 1.28 -29.02 -5.73
CA LEU A 62 0.04 -29.70 -5.31
C LEU A 62 -0.32 -30.84 -6.26
N GLU A 63 -0.29 -30.60 -7.57
CA GLU A 63 -0.57 -31.61 -8.60
C GLU A 63 0.43 -32.79 -8.57
N ASN A 64 1.65 -32.55 -8.08
CA ASN A 64 2.72 -33.56 -7.99
C ASN A 64 2.98 -34.05 -6.56
N ARG A 65 2.02 -33.84 -5.63
CA ARG A 65 2.21 -34.08 -4.19
C ARG A 65 2.77 -35.46 -3.86
N ASP A 66 2.29 -36.53 -4.49
CA ASP A 66 2.70 -37.89 -4.17
C ASP A 66 4.19 -38.12 -4.48
N SER A 67 4.65 -37.60 -5.61
CA SER A 67 6.07 -37.71 -6.00
C SER A 67 6.96 -36.82 -5.13
N ILE A 68 6.45 -35.66 -4.69
CA ILE A 68 7.21 -34.72 -3.85
C ILE A 68 7.32 -35.27 -2.43
N LEU A 69 6.22 -35.77 -1.85
CA LEU A 69 6.21 -36.35 -0.50
C LEU A 69 7.18 -37.53 -0.34
N GLN A 70 7.36 -38.34 -1.37
CA GLN A 70 8.33 -39.45 -1.37
C GLN A 70 9.79 -38.98 -1.26
N LYS A 71 10.08 -37.76 -1.71
CA LYS A 71 11.43 -37.18 -1.75
C LYS A 71 11.60 -35.99 -0.80
N ALA A 72 10.55 -35.59 -0.10
CA ALA A 72 10.54 -34.43 0.75
C ALA A 72 11.56 -34.54 1.88
N ASP A 73 12.34 -33.48 2.07
CA ASP A 73 13.23 -33.34 3.21
C ASP A 73 12.41 -33.09 4.47
N ARG A 74 12.28 -34.12 5.30
CA ARG A 74 11.57 -34.08 6.58
C ARG A 74 12.38 -33.45 7.70
N THR A 75 13.64 -33.11 7.45
CA THR A 75 14.57 -32.51 8.43
C THR A 75 14.73 -31.01 8.26
N LYS A 76 14.19 -30.43 7.18
CA LYS A 76 14.29 -29.00 6.88
C LYS A 76 13.74 -28.11 8.01
N TYR A 77 12.68 -28.55 8.66
CA TYR A 77 12.05 -27.84 9.77
C TYR A 77 12.02 -28.70 11.04
N SER A 78 12.27 -28.05 12.17
CA SER A 78 11.96 -28.57 13.50
C SER A 78 10.79 -27.77 14.07
N PHE A 79 9.95 -28.42 14.87
CA PHE A 79 8.72 -27.84 15.42
C PHE A 79 8.67 -27.93 16.96
N ASP A 80 8.15 -26.89 17.59
CA ASP A 80 7.73 -26.85 19.00
C ASP A 80 6.21 -26.60 19.04
N GLY A 81 5.44 -27.68 19.21
CA GLY A 81 4.00 -27.66 18.95
C GLY A 81 3.71 -27.39 17.48
N GLY A 82 2.86 -26.39 17.20
CA GLY A 82 2.53 -25.96 15.84
C GLY A 82 3.54 -25.03 15.18
N TYR A 83 4.53 -24.51 15.93
CA TYR A 83 5.48 -23.50 15.42
C TYR A 83 6.77 -24.13 14.92
N SER A 84 7.28 -23.68 13.78
CA SER A 84 8.66 -23.93 13.41
C SER A 84 9.61 -23.23 14.38
N THR A 85 10.75 -23.86 14.69
CA THR A 85 11.66 -23.37 15.73
C THR A 85 12.69 -22.36 15.24
N ASN A 86 12.74 -22.06 13.94
CA ASN A 86 13.65 -21.05 13.39
C ASN A 86 13.21 -19.64 13.82
N THR A 87 14.18 -18.82 14.20
CA THR A 87 13.96 -17.41 14.54
C THR A 87 14.32 -16.50 13.37
N PRO A 88 14.00 -15.19 13.41
CA PRO A 88 14.47 -14.23 12.42
C PRO A 88 16.00 -14.17 12.28
N GLN A 89 16.74 -14.65 13.28
CA GLN A 89 18.21 -14.71 13.27
C GLN A 89 18.73 -16.03 12.68
N ASP A 90 17.90 -17.07 12.62
CA ASP A 90 18.27 -18.41 12.16
C ASP A 90 17.92 -18.57 10.68
N SER A 91 18.93 -18.41 9.82
CA SER A 91 18.88 -18.68 8.38
C SER A 91 18.05 -17.68 7.56
N GLU A 92 18.73 -16.93 6.70
CA GLU A 92 18.12 -16.10 5.63
C GLU A 92 17.34 -16.92 4.57
N ASN A 93 17.23 -18.25 4.72
CA ASN A 93 16.69 -19.14 3.69
C ASN A 93 15.43 -19.91 4.12
N LEU A 94 14.93 -19.72 5.35
CA LEU A 94 13.74 -20.42 5.85
C LEU A 94 12.60 -19.44 6.11
N SER A 95 11.38 -19.83 5.73
CA SER A 95 10.16 -19.17 6.20
C SER A 95 9.88 -19.51 7.67
N SER A 96 9.09 -18.70 8.37
CA SER A 96 8.35 -19.17 9.54
C SER A 96 7.18 -20.03 9.06
N VAL A 97 7.02 -21.21 9.63
CA VAL A 97 5.92 -22.14 9.31
C VAL A 97 5.12 -22.40 10.58
N VAL A 98 3.80 -22.27 10.48
CA VAL A 98 2.88 -22.55 11.58
C VAL A 98 1.77 -23.49 11.11
N ILE A 99 1.50 -24.52 11.90
CA ILE A 99 0.30 -25.36 11.80
C ILE A 99 -0.59 -25.02 13.00
N LEU A 100 -1.74 -24.41 12.76
CA LEU A 100 -2.65 -23.97 13.83
C LEU A 100 -3.43 -25.15 14.42
N ASN A 101 -3.84 -25.03 15.69
CA ASN A 101 -4.64 -26.02 16.41
C ASN A 101 -6.07 -26.16 15.87
N THR A 102 -6.51 -25.21 15.05
CA THR A 102 -7.80 -25.23 14.36
C THR A 102 -7.83 -26.17 13.15
N THR A 103 -6.68 -26.75 12.75
CA THR A 103 -6.67 -27.81 11.72
C THR A 103 -7.50 -29.01 12.17
N ASN A 104 -8.22 -29.61 11.21
CA ASN A 104 -8.95 -30.86 11.44
C ASN A 104 -8.05 -32.10 11.38
N ASP A 105 -6.86 -31.99 10.79
CA ASP A 105 -5.96 -33.12 10.49
C ASP A 105 -4.50 -32.63 10.42
N PHE A 106 -3.79 -32.73 11.55
CA PHE A 106 -2.41 -32.26 11.66
C PHE A 106 -1.45 -32.97 10.70
N ASP A 107 -1.66 -34.28 10.47
CA ASP A 107 -0.78 -35.06 9.59
C ASP A 107 -0.91 -34.58 8.13
N LYS A 108 -2.12 -34.24 7.69
CA LYS A 108 -2.34 -33.62 6.37
C LYS A 108 -1.75 -32.22 6.27
N SER A 109 -1.93 -31.39 7.30
CA SER A 109 -1.29 -30.07 7.35
C SER A 109 0.24 -30.19 7.28
N MET A 110 0.82 -31.21 7.92
CA MET A 110 2.26 -31.49 7.84
C MET A 110 2.67 -31.95 6.43
N GLU A 111 1.85 -32.73 5.73
CA GLU A 111 2.10 -33.02 4.30
C GLU A 111 2.13 -31.74 3.46
N SER A 112 1.22 -30.80 3.69
CA SER A 112 1.20 -29.47 3.04
C SER A 112 2.48 -28.68 3.29
N VAL A 113 3.01 -28.75 4.51
CA VAL A 113 4.32 -28.16 4.84
C VAL A 113 5.43 -28.82 4.03
N LEU A 114 5.45 -30.15 3.95
CA LEU A 114 6.51 -30.90 3.28
C LEU A 114 6.53 -30.67 1.76
N ILE A 115 5.37 -30.65 1.09
CA ILE A 115 5.30 -30.43 -0.36
C ILE A 115 5.67 -29.01 -0.75
N THR A 116 5.48 -28.04 0.14
CA THR A 116 5.79 -26.62 -0.09
C THR A 116 7.18 -26.22 0.39
N ASN A 117 8.04 -27.15 0.80
CA ASN A 117 9.38 -26.83 1.29
C ASN A 117 10.22 -26.05 0.27
N SER A 118 10.05 -26.25 -1.04
CA SER A 118 10.79 -25.49 -2.06
C SER A 118 10.35 -24.03 -2.18
N MET A 119 9.19 -23.66 -1.64
CA MET A 119 8.65 -22.30 -1.74
C MET A 119 9.55 -21.26 -1.06
N ASP A 120 10.27 -21.61 0.01
CA ASP A 120 11.14 -20.66 0.73
C ASP A 120 12.18 -20.01 -0.19
N SER A 121 12.78 -20.80 -1.09
CA SER A 121 13.78 -20.28 -2.03
C SER A 121 13.14 -19.38 -3.08
N LEU A 122 11.89 -19.66 -3.48
CA LEU A 122 11.16 -18.80 -4.42
C LEU A 122 10.72 -17.49 -3.77
N PHE A 123 10.26 -17.55 -2.52
CA PHE A 123 9.94 -16.37 -1.73
C PHE A 123 11.18 -15.50 -1.55
N LYS A 124 12.30 -16.10 -1.15
CA LYS A 124 13.59 -15.40 -1.05
C LYS A 124 13.98 -14.74 -2.36
N ASN A 125 13.96 -15.48 -3.47
CA ASN A 125 14.31 -14.94 -4.78
C ASN A 125 13.40 -13.76 -5.19
N SER A 126 12.12 -13.79 -4.79
CA SER A 126 11.19 -12.68 -5.05
C SER A 126 11.62 -11.41 -4.33
N LEU A 127 11.97 -11.50 -3.04
CA LEU A 127 12.49 -10.36 -2.27
C LEU A 127 13.83 -9.85 -2.81
N GLU A 128 14.74 -10.75 -3.17
CA GLU A 128 16.05 -10.37 -3.75
C GLU A 128 15.89 -9.69 -5.12
N LYS A 129 14.89 -10.10 -5.90
CA LYS A 129 14.59 -9.54 -7.22
C LYS A 129 13.86 -8.21 -7.16
N TYR A 130 12.96 -8.02 -6.19
CA TYR A 130 12.17 -6.80 -6.04
C TYR A 130 12.33 -6.23 -4.64
N GLY A 131 13.17 -5.20 -4.53
CA GLY A 131 13.47 -4.55 -3.24
C GLY A 131 12.28 -3.87 -2.54
N ILE A 132 11.13 -3.75 -3.21
CA ILE A 132 9.89 -3.20 -2.62
C ILE A 132 9.13 -4.24 -1.77
N ILE A 133 9.40 -5.54 -1.95
CA ILE A 133 8.68 -6.60 -1.24
C ILE A 133 9.18 -6.70 0.19
N ALA A 134 8.27 -6.57 1.15
CA ALA A 134 8.57 -6.78 2.56
C ALA A 134 8.39 -8.24 2.99
N GLN A 135 7.41 -8.92 2.40
CA GLN A 135 7.03 -10.28 2.77
C GLN A 135 6.37 -11.01 1.61
N VAL A 136 6.57 -12.33 1.55
CA VAL A 136 5.79 -13.26 0.73
C VAL A 136 5.32 -14.40 1.63
N TYR A 137 4.05 -14.77 1.51
CA TYR A 137 3.45 -15.77 2.39
C TYR A 137 2.38 -16.58 1.67
N TYR A 138 1.98 -17.70 2.25
CA TYR A 138 0.67 -18.29 1.98
C TYR A 138 -0.02 -18.72 3.27
N ASN A 139 -1.34 -18.77 3.21
CA ASN A 139 -2.20 -19.37 4.23
C ASN A 139 -3.15 -20.36 3.56
N ALA A 140 -3.31 -21.55 4.13
CA ALA A 140 -4.07 -22.65 3.53
C ALA A 140 -5.33 -23.01 4.33
N ILE A 141 -6.32 -23.61 3.66
CA ILE A 141 -7.60 -24.03 4.29
C ILE A 141 -7.37 -25.04 5.42
N ASP A 142 -6.32 -25.85 5.31
CA ASP A 142 -5.89 -26.80 6.34
C ASP A 142 -5.07 -26.13 7.47
N GLN A 143 -5.19 -24.81 7.60
CA GLN A 143 -4.65 -24.01 8.70
C GLN A 143 -3.12 -24.01 8.79
N VAL A 144 -2.45 -24.17 7.65
CA VAL A 144 -1.01 -23.95 7.51
C VAL A 144 -0.75 -22.50 7.10
N SER A 145 0.14 -21.84 7.83
CA SER A 145 0.70 -20.53 7.47
C SER A 145 2.19 -20.67 7.20
N ARG A 146 2.68 -20.06 6.12
CA ARG A 146 4.11 -19.97 5.78
C ARG A 146 4.42 -18.54 5.38
N VAL A 147 5.41 -17.93 6.05
CA VAL A 147 5.75 -16.51 5.88
C VAL A 147 7.26 -16.34 5.73
N PHE A 148 7.70 -15.62 4.70
CA PHE A 148 9.08 -15.25 4.47
C PHE A 148 9.24 -13.72 4.33
N PRO A 149 10.23 -13.08 4.95
CA PRO A 149 11.28 -13.64 5.82
C PRO A 149 10.73 -14.18 7.15
N PRO A 150 11.50 -14.98 7.91
CA PRO A 150 11.02 -15.51 9.18
C PRO A 150 10.79 -14.40 10.21
N TYR A 151 9.74 -14.57 11.02
CA TYR A 151 9.32 -13.69 12.10
C TYR A 151 9.14 -14.49 13.41
N ASP A 152 9.04 -13.79 14.56
CA ASP A 152 8.80 -14.42 15.86
C ASP A 152 7.33 -14.88 16.00
N ALA A 153 7.00 -15.97 15.31
CA ALA A 153 5.65 -16.52 15.25
C ALA A 153 5.10 -16.89 16.62
N LYS A 154 5.94 -17.36 17.54
CA LYS A 154 5.53 -17.76 18.89
C LYS A 154 5.13 -16.56 19.75
N ALA A 155 5.74 -15.39 19.52
CA ALA A 155 5.39 -14.16 20.22
C ALA A 155 4.16 -13.45 19.61
N LEU A 156 3.97 -13.53 18.29
CA LEU A 156 3.01 -12.69 17.56
C LEU A 156 1.73 -13.40 17.11
N LEU A 157 1.71 -14.74 17.08
CA LEU A 157 0.57 -15.53 16.62
C LEU A 157 -0.02 -16.39 17.76
N ASP A 158 -1.34 -16.60 17.77
CA ASP A 158 -2.02 -17.58 18.62
C ASP A 158 -2.38 -18.81 17.78
N LEU A 159 -2.01 -20.02 18.24
CA LEU A 159 -2.30 -21.27 17.54
C LEU A 159 -3.81 -21.58 17.43
N ASN A 160 -4.68 -20.92 18.19
CA ASN A 160 -6.11 -21.23 18.21
C ASN A 160 -6.95 -20.34 17.28
N ILE A 161 -6.32 -19.47 16.49
CA ILE A 161 -7.02 -18.68 15.48
C ILE A 161 -7.43 -19.54 14.28
N ASP A 162 -8.40 -19.05 13.51
CA ASP A 162 -8.70 -19.57 12.17
C ASP A 162 -8.08 -18.62 11.15
N VAL A 163 -7.06 -19.08 10.42
CA VAL A 163 -6.34 -18.27 9.45
C VAL A 163 -7.23 -17.82 8.28
N THR A 164 -8.31 -18.57 8.02
CA THR A 164 -9.24 -18.26 6.92
C THR A 164 -10.20 -17.12 7.26
N ALA A 165 -10.29 -16.75 8.53
CA ALA A 165 -11.15 -15.67 9.00
C ALA A 165 -10.52 -14.26 8.86
N PHE A 166 -9.27 -14.16 8.40
CA PHE A 166 -8.56 -12.89 8.23
C PHE A 166 -8.61 -12.39 6.79
N ASN A 167 -8.51 -11.07 6.64
CA ASN A 167 -8.62 -10.38 5.34
C ASN A 167 -7.64 -10.89 4.28
N PHE A 168 -6.39 -11.14 4.65
CA PHE A 168 -5.38 -11.69 3.75
C PHE A 168 -5.73 -13.08 3.18
N PHE A 169 -6.67 -13.79 3.79
CA PHE A 169 -7.21 -15.03 3.24
C PHE A 169 -8.53 -14.79 2.52
N TYR A 170 -9.57 -14.26 3.20
CA TYR A 170 -10.89 -14.17 2.57
C TYR A 170 -10.91 -13.24 1.37
N GLU A 171 -10.07 -12.21 1.28
CA GLU A 171 -10.00 -11.35 0.09
C GLU A 171 -9.55 -12.10 -1.17
N GLY A 172 -8.81 -13.20 -1.00
CA GLY A 172 -8.40 -14.11 -2.07
C GLY A 172 -9.37 -15.25 -2.35
N ASP A 173 -10.41 -15.45 -1.52
CA ASP A 173 -11.38 -16.54 -1.71
C ASP A 173 -12.30 -16.31 -2.93
N PHE A 174 -13.10 -17.30 -3.31
CA PHE A 174 -13.96 -17.18 -4.49
C PHE A 174 -15.20 -16.28 -4.30
N ASN A 175 -15.57 -15.94 -3.06
CA ASN A 175 -16.66 -15.02 -2.78
C ASN A 175 -16.21 -13.57 -3.00
N HIS A 176 -15.01 -13.22 -2.55
CA HIS A 176 -14.44 -11.88 -2.63
C HIS A 176 -13.60 -11.68 -3.89
N ASN A 177 -13.06 -12.74 -4.47
CA ASN A 177 -12.28 -12.75 -5.71
C ASN A 177 -12.85 -13.79 -6.71
N PRO A 178 -14.05 -13.56 -7.26
CA PRO A 178 -14.69 -14.48 -8.21
C PRO A 178 -13.93 -14.62 -9.53
N ALA A 179 -13.06 -13.65 -9.86
CA ALA A 179 -12.18 -13.71 -11.02
C ALA A 179 -11.03 -14.72 -10.84
N LYS A 180 -10.75 -15.13 -9.59
CA LYS A 180 -9.69 -16.08 -9.21
C LYS A 180 -8.29 -15.64 -9.66
N GLY A 181 -8.06 -14.34 -9.79
CA GLY A 181 -6.80 -13.76 -10.25
C GLY A 181 -6.04 -13.05 -9.14
N ALA A 182 -4.93 -12.40 -9.50
CA ALA A 182 -4.22 -11.49 -8.62
C ALA A 182 -5.15 -10.33 -8.22
N LYS A 183 -5.19 -9.98 -6.93
CA LYS A 183 -6.06 -8.94 -6.39
C LYS A 183 -5.34 -8.15 -5.30
N TRP A 184 -5.28 -6.83 -5.46
CA TRP A 184 -4.85 -5.93 -4.40
C TRP A 184 -5.95 -5.76 -3.36
N ILE A 185 -5.59 -5.83 -2.08
CA ILE A 185 -6.45 -5.41 -0.97
C ILE A 185 -6.31 -3.88 -0.87
N PRO A 186 -7.37 -3.10 -1.18
CA PRO A 186 -7.23 -1.65 -1.33
C PRO A 186 -7.02 -0.94 0.01
N GLU A 187 -7.44 -1.52 1.12
CA GLU A 187 -7.20 -1.00 2.46
C GLU A 187 -5.86 -1.47 3.02
N VAL A 188 -5.06 -0.52 3.50
CA VAL A 188 -3.87 -0.85 4.30
C VAL A 188 -4.28 -1.34 5.69
N TYR A 189 -3.61 -2.36 6.17
CA TYR A 189 -3.88 -2.98 7.48
C TYR A 189 -2.57 -3.31 8.20
N VAL A 190 -2.69 -3.63 9.49
CA VAL A 190 -1.52 -4.00 10.31
C VAL A 190 -1.09 -5.42 9.97
N ASP A 191 0.19 -5.59 9.65
CA ASP A 191 0.80 -6.90 9.43
C ASP A 191 0.86 -7.73 10.73
N PRO A 192 0.25 -8.93 10.77
CA PRO A 192 0.38 -9.88 11.88
C PRO A 192 1.81 -10.33 12.18
N ALA A 193 2.72 -10.27 11.21
CA ALA A 193 4.13 -10.60 11.41
C ALA A 193 4.95 -9.43 11.99
N GLY A 194 4.33 -8.27 12.25
CA GLY A 194 4.92 -7.15 12.97
C GLY A 194 5.69 -6.14 12.10
N ARG A 195 5.46 -6.10 10.78
CA ARG A 195 6.10 -5.16 9.84
C ARG A 195 5.45 -3.76 9.80
N GLY A 196 4.40 -3.52 10.58
CA GLY A 196 3.68 -2.25 10.60
C GLY A 196 2.50 -2.24 9.62
N TRP A 197 2.26 -1.11 8.95
CA TRP A 197 1.18 -1.00 7.97
C TRP A 197 1.62 -1.55 6.61
N ILE A 198 0.79 -2.40 6.03
CA ILE A 198 1.07 -3.05 4.75
C ILE A 198 -0.04 -2.84 3.72
N LEU A 199 0.36 -2.85 2.45
CA LEU A 199 -0.47 -3.06 1.28
C LEU A 199 -0.21 -4.48 0.77
N SER A 200 -1.26 -5.23 0.48
CA SER A 200 -1.15 -6.64 0.14
C SER A 200 -1.76 -6.97 -1.21
N LEU A 201 -1.03 -7.77 -1.97
CA LEU A 201 -1.47 -8.41 -3.19
C LEU A 201 -1.71 -9.89 -2.88
N VAL A 202 -2.91 -10.39 -3.15
CA VAL A 202 -3.27 -11.79 -2.89
C VAL A 202 -3.65 -12.53 -4.17
N HIS A 203 -3.44 -13.83 -4.18
CA HIS A 203 -3.86 -14.72 -5.27
C HIS A 203 -4.33 -16.07 -4.72
N PRO A 204 -5.51 -16.57 -5.13
CA PRO A 204 -5.93 -17.93 -4.76
C PRO A 204 -5.07 -18.98 -5.45
N VAL A 205 -4.72 -20.02 -4.70
CA VAL A 205 -4.03 -21.23 -5.17
C VAL A 205 -5.05 -22.36 -5.17
N LEU A 206 -5.14 -23.08 -6.28
CA LEU A 206 -6.18 -24.08 -6.49
C LEU A 206 -5.60 -25.50 -6.51
N LEU A 207 -6.43 -26.45 -6.08
CA LEU A 207 -6.22 -27.88 -6.32
C LEU A 207 -7.54 -28.46 -6.84
N ASP A 208 -7.49 -29.11 -8.00
CA ASP A 208 -8.67 -29.69 -8.67
C ASP A 208 -9.84 -28.70 -8.87
N GLY A 209 -9.53 -27.41 -9.03
CA GLY A 209 -10.51 -26.33 -9.25
C GLY A 209 -11.09 -25.72 -7.97
N GLU A 210 -10.76 -26.27 -6.80
CA GLU A 210 -11.16 -25.79 -5.49
C GLU A 210 -10.07 -24.91 -4.87
N LEU A 211 -10.46 -23.95 -4.03
CA LEU A 211 -9.51 -23.14 -3.27
C LEU A 211 -8.71 -24.05 -2.33
N TYR A 212 -7.39 -23.92 -2.32
CA TYR A 212 -6.49 -24.65 -1.42
C TYR A 212 -5.82 -23.71 -0.43
N ALA A 213 -5.29 -22.61 -0.94
CA ALA A 213 -4.58 -21.60 -0.17
C ALA A 213 -4.74 -20.22 -0.81
N VAL A 214 -4.33 -19.20 -0.09
CA VAL A 214 -4.17 -17.84 -0.60
C VAL A 214 -2.71 -17.45 -0.40
N LEU A 215 -2.05 -17.15 -1.51
CA LEU A 215 -0.70 -16.62 -1.57
C LEU A 215 -0.77 -15.09 -1.47
N GLY A 216 0.18 -14.46 -0.80
CA GLY A 216 0.25 -13.01 -0.70
C GLY A 216 1.67 -12.44 -0.80
N ILE A 217 1.75 -11.20 -1.27
CA ILE A 217 2.94 -10.35 -1.27
C ILE A 217 2.57 -9.07 -0.53
N ASP A 218 3.35 -8.70 0.48
CA ASP A 218 3.15 -7.46 1.23
C ASP A 218 4.24 -6.45 0.94
N ILE A 219 3.83 -5.18 0.91
CA ILE A 219 4.67 -3.99 0.82
C ILE A 219 4.38 -3.14 2.04
N THR A 220 5.41 -2.62 2.72
CA THR A 220 5.16 -1.68 3.83
C THR A 220 4.77 -0.31 3.29
N VAL A 221 3.89 0.38 4.01
CA VAL A 221 3.55 1.78 3.73
C VAL A 221 4.77 2.70 3.83
N GLU A 222 5.73 2.36 4.72
CA GLU A 222 7.01 3.06 4.84
C GLU A 222 7.81 2.97 3.53
N GLU A 223 7.95 1.78 2.94
CA GLU A 223 8.64 1.59 1.66
C GLU A 223 7.95 2.36 0.52
N ILE A 224 6.61 2.40 0.47
CA ILE A 224 5.88 3.21 -0.53
C ILE A 224 6.25 4.69 -0.38
N PHE A 225 6.30 5.20 0.85
CA PHE A 225 6.64 6.59 1.12
C PHE A 225 8.09 6.92 0.73
N GLU A 226 9.07 6.15 1.23
CA GLU A 226 10.50 6.37 0.97
C GLU A 226 10.81 6.29 -0.53
N ARG A 227 10.22 5.30 -1.21
CA ARG A 227 10.46 5.05 -2.63
C ARG A 227 9.86 6.13 -3.53
N TYR A 228 8.60 6.52 -3.30
CA TYR A 228 7.86 7.33 -4.27
C TYR A 228 7.66 8.79 -3.87
N LEU A 229 7.68 9.14 -2.58
CA LEU A 229 7.31 10.48 -2.10
C LEU A 229 8.46 11.25 -1.44
N GLU A 230 9.35 10.58 -0.71
CA GLU A 230 10.36 11.25 0.14
C GLU A 230 11.25 12.24 -0.65
N ASN A 231 11.66 11.86 -1.88
CA ASN A 231 12.56 12.65 -2.71
C ASN A 231 11.86 13.53 -3.76
N LYS A 232 10.52 13.54 -3.80
CA LYS A 232 9.76 14.34 -4.77
C LYS A 232 9.60 15.76 -4.25
N LYS A 233 9.62 16.74 -5.17
CA LYS A 233 9.38 18.15 -4.85
C LYS A 233 7.88 18.41 -4.80
N GLY A 234 7.40 18.95 -3.69
CA GLY A 234 6.00 19.22 -3.44
C GLY A 234 5.54 18.53 -2.16
N GLU A 235 4.32 18.83 -1.75
CA GLU A 235 3.73 18.28 -0.52
C GLU A 235 2.66 17.27 -0.90
N TYR A 236 3.01 15.98 -0.94
CA TYR A 236 2.12 14.93 -1.44
C TYR A 236 1.48 14.09 -0.32
N LEU A 237 0.30 13.58 -0.62
CA LEU A 237 -0.45 12.60 0.15
C LEU A 237 -0.95 11.50 -0.78
N ILE A 238 -0.91 10.25 -0.31
CA ILE A 238 -1.65 9.13 -0.88
C ILE A 238 -2.80 8.81 0.05
N VAL A 239 -4.01 8.75 -0.49
CA VAL A 239 -5.26 8.58 0.27
C VAL A 239 -6.12 7.53 -0.41
N ASN A 240 -6.73 6.62 0.37
CA ASN A 240 -7.64 5.61 -0.20
C ASN A 240 -9.04 6.18 -0.50
N SER A 241 -9.90 5.39 -1.13
CA SER A 241 -11.28 5.78 -1.50
C SER A 241 -12.18 6.07 -0.29
N LYS A 242 -11.79 5.61 0.91
CA LYS A 242 -12.47 5.89 2.19
C LYS A 242 -11.98 7.17 2.86
N GLY A 243 -10.96 7.82 2.30
CA GLY A 243 -10.37 9.05 2.83
C GLY A 243 -9.27 8.83 3.86
N ASP A 244 -8.83 7.59 4.09
CA ASP A 244 -7.70 7.32 5.00
C ASP A 244 -6.38 7.70 4.32
N ILE A 245 -5.57 8.48 5.03
CA ILE A 245 -4.23 8.82 4.61
C ILE A 245 -3.37 7.56 4.73
N VAL A 246 -2.90 7.07 3.59
CA VAL A 246 -1.97 5.95 3.49
C VAL A 246 -0.56 6.43 3.80
N GLY A 247 -0.11 7.52 3.17
CA GLY A 247 1.21 8.10 3.39
C GLY A 247 1.29 9.53 2.86
N GLY A 248 2.35 10.25 3.22
CA GLY A 248 2.59 11.58 2.69
C GLY A 248 3.72 12.32 3.40
N ASN A 249 4.20 13.38 2.75
CA ASN A 249 5.30 14.21 3.27
C ASN A 249 4.83 14.98 4.52
N SER A 250 5.77 15.28 5.42
CA SER A 250 5.44 15.95 6.68
C SER A 250 4.80 17.31 6.49
N GLY A 251 5.21 18.07 5.46
CA GLY A 251 4.61 19.37 5.15
C GLY A 251 3.16 19.24 4.69
N ALA A 252 2.82 18.24 3.88
CA ALA A 252 1.44 17.96 3.48
C ALA A 252 0.53 17.61 4.69
N ILE A 253 1.04 16.76 5.59
CA ILE A 253 0.35 16.35 6.82
C ILE A 253 0.12 17.56 7.74
N GLU A 254 1.15 18.39 7.93
CA GLU A 254 1.10 19.60 8.75
C GLU A 254 0.16 20.66 8.14
N ALA A 255 0.23 20.88 6.83
CA ALA A 255 -0.62 21.83 6.10
C ALA A 255 -2.11 21.49 6.22
N LEU A 256 -2.46 20.19 6.32
CA LEU A 256 -3.82 19.72 6.59
C LEU A 256 -4.17 19.62 8.09
N SER A 257 -3.25 20.02 8.98
CA SER A 257 -3.39 19.99 10.44
C SER A 257 -3.63 18.58 11.02
N PHE A 258 -3.07 17.55 10.39
CA PHE A 258 -3.04 16.20 10.95
C PHE A 258 -1.82 16.03 11.88
N PRO A 259 -1.91 15.14 12.90
CA PRO A 259 -0.72 14.76 13.65
C PRO A 259 0.29 14.07 12.71
N PRO A 260 1.59 14.05 13.05
CA PRO A 260 2.57 13.28 12.29
C PRO A 260 2.13 11.82 12.13
N LEU A 261 2.37 11.23 10.96
CA LEU A 261 2.19 9.79 10.76
C LEU A 261 3.27 9.07 11.58
N LEU A 262 2.88 8.37 12.65
CA LEU A 262 3.83 7.59 13.44
C LEU A 262 3.97 6.18 12.87
N ASN A 263 5.21 5.69 12.78
CA ASN A 263 5.49 4.28 12.55
C ASN A 263 5.09 3.49 13.80
N HIS A 264 3.94 2.83 13.74
CA HIS A 264 3.51 1.92 14.79
C HIS A 264 4.15 0.55 14.56
N VAL A 265 5.17 0.22 15.35
CA VAL A 265 5.64 -1.16 15.47
C VAL A 265 4.72 -1.87 16.45
N TYR A 266 3.78 -2.65 15.93
CA TYR A 266 2.90 -3.48 16.75
C TYR A 266 3.71 -4.66 17.31
N ARG A 267 3.63 -4.88 18.62
CA ARG A 267 4.26 -6.01 19.34
C ARG A 267 3.23 -6.88 20.06
N GLU A 268 1.95 -6.67 19.76
CA GLU A 268 0.83 -7.39 20.37
C GLU A 268 0.26 -8.40 19.37
N THR A 269 -0.25 -9.52 19.88
CA THR A 269 -0.89 -10.57 19.09
C THR A 269 -2.12 -10.02 18.36
N ILE A 270 -2.15 -10.13 17.03
CA ILE A 270 -3.30 -9.70 16.24
C ILE A 270 -4.36 -10.79 16.24
N LEU A 271 -5.51 -10.51 16.85
CA LEU A 271 -6.64 -11.45 16.98
C LEU A 271 -7.76 -11.21 15.95
N SER A 272 -7.70 -10.11 15.21
CA SER A 272 -8.67 -9.72 14.18
C SER A 272 -8.08 -8.67 13.23
N ASP A 273 -8.74 -8.46 12.09
CA ASP A 273 -8.37 -7.40 11.13
C ASP A 273 -8.25 -6.04 11.84
N ASN A 274 -7.11 -5.36 11.66
CA ASN A 274 -6.84 -4.04 12.20
C ASN A 274 -6.47 -3.07 11.07
N TYR A 275 -7.40 -2.17 10.76
CA TYR A 275 -7.23 -1.11 9.76
C TYR A 275 -6.76 0.19 10.41
N ARG A 276 -6.21 1.12 9.61
CA ARG A 276 -5.71 2.40 10.11
C ARG A 276 -6.84 3.20 10.74
N VAL A 277 -6.68 3.52 12.03
CA VAL A 277 -7.69 4.20 12.86
C VAL A 277 -8.06 5.57 12.25
N SER A 278 -9.32 5.97 12.48
CA SER A 278 -10.01 7.16 11.95
C SER A 278 -9.30 8.51 12.07
N ASP A 279 -8.26 8.62 12.89
CA ASP A 279 -7.58 9.89 13.22
C ASP A 279 -6.80 10.46 12.03
N TYR A 280 -6.49 9.62 11.04
CA TYR A 280 -5.84 10.00 9.78
C TYR A 280 -6.79 9.94 8.59
N ASN A 281 -8.09 10.20 8.81
CA ASN A 281 -9.09 10.21 7.75
C ASN A 281 -9.52 11.65 7.39
N LEU A 282 -9.46 12.00 6.11
CA LEU A 282 -9.79 13.33 5.60
C LEU A 282 -11.24 13.75 5.90
N PHE A 283 -12.19 12.82 5.89
CA PHE A 283 -13.60 13.11 6.23
C PHE A 283 -13.81 13.36 7.72
N ASN A 284 -12.87 12.93 8.57
CA ASN A 284 -12.90 13.13 10.01
C ASN A 284 -12.04 14.32 10.47
N SER A 285 -11.38 15.04 9.55
CA SER A 285 -10.54 16.20 9.88
C SER A 285 -11.30 17.22 10.73
N LYS A 286 -10.63 17.85 11.69
CA LYS A 286 -11.20 18.95 12.49
C LYS A 286 -11.42 20.21 11.63
N ASN A 287 -10.62 20.41 10.58
CA ASN A 287 -10.77 21.51 9.64
C ASN A 287 -11.93 21.22 8.66
N LYS A 288 -12.90 22.15 8.60
CA LYS A 288 -14.07 22.01 7.74
C LYS A 288 -13.70 22.02 6.25
N GLU A 289 -12.74 22.84 5.84
CA GLU A 289 -12.35 22.92 4.43
C GLU A 289 -11.63 21.65 3.98
N VAL A 290 -10.84 21.00 4.84
CA VAL A 290 -10.24 19.69 4.56
C VAL A 290 -11.32 18.63 4.31
N ARG A 291 -12.41 18.63 5.10
CA ARG A 291 -13.54 17.72 4.86
C ARG A 291 -14.27 18.02 3.55
N GLU A 292 -14.39 19.29 3.16
CA GLU A 292 -15.00 19.67 1.88
C GLU A 292 -14.10 19.35 0.68
N MET A 293 -12.78 19.54 0.82
CA MET A 293 -11.76 19.06 -0.12
C MET A 293 -11.90 17.56 -0.35
N ALA A 294 -11.97 16.77 0.73
CA ALA A 294 -12.15 15.31 0.65
C ALA A 294 -13.41 14.94 -0.14
N LYS A 295 -14.54 15.62 0.11
CA LYS A 295 -15.77 15.39 -0.65
C LYS A 295 -15.61 15.77 -2.13
N SER A 296 -14.97 16.89 -2.46
CA SER A 296 -14.71 17.28 -3.85
C SER A 296 -13.84 16.26 -4.58
N ILE A 297 -12.70 15.93 -4.01
CA ILE A 297 -11.72 15.06 -4.67
C ILE A 297 -12.21 13.62 -4.72
N ILE A 298 -12.62 13.05 -3.58
CA ILE A 298 -12.87 11.61 -3.47
C ILE A 298 -14.29 11.26 -3.92
N LEU A 299 -15.30 12.04 -3.54
CA LEU A 299 -16.70 11.71 -3.85
C LEU A 299 -17.15 12.31 -5.19
N LYS A 300 -16.76 13.55 -5.49
CA LYS A 300 -17.12 14.22 -6.76
C LYS A 300 -16.08 14.03 -7.86
N LYS A 301 -14.93 13.41 -7.57
CA LYS A 301 -13.87 13.13 -8.54
C LYS A 301 -13.29 14.41 -9.17
N GLU A 302 -13.32 15.53 -8.45
CA GLU A 302 -12.72 16.78 -8.89
C GLU A 302 -11.18 16.71 -8.75
N LYS A 303 -10.45 17.28 -9.71
CA LYS A 303 -8.98 17.26 -9.73
C LYS A 303 -8.33 18.42 -8.96
N PHE A 304 -9.14 19.34 -8.47
CA PHE A 304 -8.68 20.59 -7.88
C PHE A 304 -9.64 21.06 -6.81
N TYR A 305 -9.10 21.58 -5.72
CA TYR A 305 -9.85 22.25 -4.67
C TYR A 305 -9.10 23.50 -4.21
N GLN A 306 -9.79 24.65 -4.20
CA GLN A 306 -9.27 25.90 -3.68
C GLN A 306 -9.79 26.10 -2.25
N PHE A 307 -8.87 26.25 -1.31
CA PHE A 307 -9.21 26.63 0.06
C PHE A 307 -9.46 28.15 0.14
N LYS A 308 -10.24 28.56 1.14
CA LYS A 308 -10.67 29.95 1.33
C LYS A 308 -10.24 30.51 2.68
N ASP A 309 -9.95 29.66 3.65
CA ASP A 309 -9.46 30.07 4.97
C ASP A 309 -7.97 30.45 4.90
N GLU A 310 -7.59 31.58 5.51
CA GLU A 310 -6.21 32.08 5.54
C GLU A 310 -5.26 31.13 6.30
N PHE A 311 -5.79 30.27 7.17
CA PHE A 311 -5.03 29.26 7.91
C PHE A 311 -5.02 27.88 7.25
N SER A 312 -5.65 27.75 6.08
CA SER A 312 -5.61 26.52 5.27
C SER A 312 -4.57 26.64 4.16
N PRO A 313 -4.17 25.52 3.52
CA PRO A 313 -3.34 25.58 2.32
C PRO A 313 -3.96 26.47 1.23
N GLU A 314 -3.24 26.87 0.20
CA GLU A 314 -3.83 27.63 -0.92
C GLU A 314 -4.76 26.73 -1.75
N ALA A 315 -4.27 25.56 -2.15
CA ALA A 315 -4.98 24.64 -3.04
C ALA A 315 -4.59 23.18 -2.81
N ALA A 316 -5.39 22.28 -3.38
CA ALA A 316 -5.06 20.86 -3.53
C ALA A 316 -5.31 20.41 -4.97
N TYR A 317 -4.38 19.65 -5.53
CA TYR A 317 -4.45 19.04 -6.86
C TYR A 317 -4.46 17.53 -6.72
N ALA A 318 -5.30 16.82 -7.46
CA ALA A 318 -5.48 15.38 -7.29
C ALA A 318 -5.59 14.61 -8.59
N ALA A 319 -5.01 13.41 -8.60
CA ALA A 319 -5.21 12.41 -9.62
C ALA A 319 -5.49 11.04 -8.99
N PRO A 320 -6.44 10.27 -9.56
CA PRO A 320 -6.71 8.92 -9.11
C PRO A 320 -5.64 7.94 -9.62
N PHE A 321 -5.35 6.92 -8.81
CA PHE A 321 -4.71 5.70 -9.29
C PHE A 321 -5.72 4.90 -10.14
N ASN A 322 -5.22 4.17 -11.13
CA ASN A 322 -5.94 3.22 -11.96
C ASN A 322 -5.95 1.80 -11.38
N LEU A 323 -4.87 1.41 -10.68
CA LEU A 323 -4.66 0.07 -10.14
C LEU A 323 -5.28 -0.10 -8.76
N LEU A 324 -5.18 0.94 -7.94
CA LEU A 324 -5.70 0.99 -6.58
C LEU A 324 -6.83 2.02 -6.53
N GLU A 325 -7.81 1.84 -5.65
CA GLU A 325 -8.85 2.84 -5.41
C GLU A 325 -8.32 4.03 -4.59
N TRP A 326 -7.17 4.58 -4.98
CA TRP A 326 -6.42 5.60 -4.24
C TRP A 326 -6.35 6.91 -5.03
N TYR A 327 -5.93 7.96 -4.33
CA TYR A 327 -5.67 9.29 -4.86
C TYR A 327 -4.27 9.72 -4.46
N LEU A 328 -3.53 10.29 -5.42
CA LEU A 328 -2.41 11.16 -5.13
C LEU A 328 -2.97 12.58 -5.02
N ILE A 329 -2.62 13.28 -3.95
CA ILE A 329 -3.03 14.66 -3.69
C ILE A 329 -1.77 15.48 -3.41
N GLU A 330 -1.51 16.50 -4.20
CA GLU A 330 -0.52 17.54 -3.90
C GLU A 330 -1.22 18.71 -3.20
N ILE A 331 -0.64 19.15 -2.09
CA ILE A 331 -1.07 20.30 -1.31
C ILE A 331 -0.17 21.48 -1.66
N GLU A 332 -0.76 22.62 -2.02
CA GLU A 332 -0.05 23.89 -2.19
C GLU A 332 -0.13 24.65 -0.86
N PRO A 333 0.95 24.73 -0.05
CA PRO A 333 0.88 25.38 1.26
C PRO A 333 0.68 26.89 1.14
N SER A 334 0.09 27.50 2.17
CA SER A 334 0.04 28.97 2.32
C SER A 334 1.46 29.53 2.53
N LEU A 335 1.83 30.56 1.75
CA LEU A 335 3.13 31.25 1.82
C LEU A 335 3.44 31.92 3.16
#